data_AF-A0A9E3M9E9-F1
#
_entry.id   AF-A0A9E3M9E9-F1
#
_cell.length_a   1.000
_cell.length_b   1.000
_cell.length_c   1.000
_cell.angle_alpha   90.00
_cell.angle_beta   90.00
_cell.angle_gamma   90.00
#
_symmetry.space_group_name_H-M   'P 1'
#
loop_
_entity.id
_entity.type
_entity.pdbx_description
1 polymer ?
#
loop_
_entity_poly.entity_id
_entity_poly.type
_entity_poly.pdbx_seq_one_letter_code
_entity_poly.pdbx_strand_id
1 'polypeptide(L)'
;MNNKHAEKTPPALAGADSSPQKPGVASKSFMAFGPTLHYSHENVLRCWLLAFVAFSVSCLFWSKILTGTFWSFNLHSPVSSEFWRLGQSVITGASRGVSIFEYPWQILVLGLLMGILGVVPVLISQLMSFSYSLPFILAVFFFADLPGFAICLLASCVAAACRPLRFRSRIIAVALCTAPQLLYWGYFGGAWKLEPIKLGFSFAPWICAWLIGFSIAGLVLGIGHYTRYRPGLVWAFTSGFLLLAVVTFEIRIGFDELDYQLYVAKNNPEQAIEFHEHNITEAFDKTLTDPGVKKYLAGSFYPTDPIPLRTELKREIQTQLSYDRWPYWFIVPPELDFPAKKRRLFQEYDSFISRRSKSPRMPIALYYKALLSEYRPDYNILGQKEILRFYNDYPHRDSLKIWHDLYEQFPDSSESLEARWRIAKDLAGRGEFGQADRLLKEAQEKLVECLKLLEKDQPPGDTFFSPFRPLADSAMTAFKLTELQGKLNLLRNLIGPENRVGEPDIEKRLARFVMLNPHNADFSWHLDELLKQMGDKDPLRDNIMLAKTKLVPDEQLRAEKLAQLHREFQNTDGGMQTLYELGLLKRRQWSQQDESNLELKKKLLAETRAILTSFISLYPGSIFTEQVQKILDDLPVAD
;
A
#
# COMPACT_ATOMS: atom_id res chain seq x y z
N MET A 1 -90.62 -45.34 14.02
CA MET A 1 -90.73 -45.68 12.58
C MET A 1 -89.50 -46.51 12.22
N ASN A 2 -89.64 -47.85 12.25
CA ASN A 2 -89.70 -48.77 11.09
C ASN A 2 -88.37 -48.77 10.30
N ASN A 3 -87.64 -49.85 10.02
CA ASN A 3 -87.80 -51.31 10.04
C ASN A 3 -86.39 -51.91 10.24
N LYS A 4 -86.12 -52.90 11.09
CA LYS A 4 -86.39 -54.36 10.99
C LYS A 4 -85.82 -55.09 9.77
N HIS A 5 -84.87 -55.99 10.10
CA HIS A 5 -84.52 -57.30 9.53
C HIS A 5 -84.10 -57.46 8.06
N ALA A 6 -82.88 -58.00 7.87
CA ALA A 6 -82.72 -59.26 7.13
C ALA A 6 -81.41 -59.95 7.56
N GLU A 7 -81.61 -61.11 8.18
CA GLU A 7 -80.64 -62.13 8.56
C GLU A 7 -80.35 -63.02 7.33
N LYS A 8 -79.07 -63.32 7.06
CA LYS A 8 -78.70 -64.42 6.16
C LYS A 8 -77.28 -64.92 6.46
N THR A 9 -77.21 -66.08 7.09
CA THR A 9 -76.00 -66.90 7.30
C THR A 9 -75.94 -68.01 6.22
N PRO A 10 -74.87 -68.80 6.12
CA PRO A 10 -73.69 -68.63 5.25
C PRO A 10 -73.69 -69.58 4.02
N PRO A 11 -72.61 -69.57 3.22
CA PRO A 11 -72.00 -70.86 2.88
C PRO A 11 -70.49 -70.89 3.13
N ALA A 12 -70.01 -72.10 3.41
CA ALA A 12 -68.66 -72.43 3.79
C ALA A 12 -67.71 -72.61 2.59
N LEU A 13 -66.41 -72.51 2.91
CA LEU A 13 -65.25 -73.13 2.26
C LEU A 13 -64.81 -72.63 0.87
N ALA A 14 -63.76 -71.80 0.89
CA ALA A 14 -62.61 -71.98 0.01
C ALA A 14 -61.36 -71.42 0.71
N GLY A 15 -60.36 -72.26 0.96
CA GLY A 15 -59.09 -71.88 1.53
C GLY A 15 -58.34 -70.91 0.62
N ALA A 16 -57.84 -69.84 1.20
CA ALA A 16 -56.85 -68.96 0.58
C ALA A 16 -55.73 -68.74 1.60
N ASP A 17 -54.57 -69.30 1.29
CA ASP A 17 -53.31 -69.09 2.00
C ASP A 17 -52.98 -67.60 2.08
N SER A 18 -53.34 -66.94 3.19
CA SER A 18 -52.82 -65.62 3.53
C SER A 18 -51.42 -65.80 4.12
N SER A 19 -50.43 -65.95 3.24
CA SER A 19 -49.03 -65.79 3.61
C SER A 19 -48.84 -64.41 4.29
N PRO A 20 -48.14 -64.32 5.44
CA PRO A 20 -47.89 -63.05 6.09
C PRO A 20 -47.02 -62.19 5.16
N GLN A 21 -47.60 -61.14 4.57
CA GLN A 21 -46.83 -60.11 3.88
C GLN A 21 -45.80 -59.58 4.87
N LYS A 22 -44.53 -59.95 4.64
CA LYS A 22 -43.39 -59.40 5.39
C LYS A 22 -43.52 -57.88 5.31
N PRO A 23 -43.52 -57.15 6.44
CA PRO A 23 -43.59 -55.70 6.43
C PRO A 23 -42.47 -55.19 5.53
N GLY A 24 -42.85 -54.47 4.47
CA GLY A 24 -41.91 -53.92 3.51
C GLY A 24 -40.84 -53.16 4.30
N VAL A 25 -39.61 -53.66 4.24
CA VAL A 25 -38.47 -53.04 4.92
C VAL A 25 -38.33 -51.66 4.31
N ALA A 26 -38.86 -50.63 4.98
CA ALA A 26 -38.83 -49.26 4.50
C ALA A 26 -37.39 -48.92 4.14
N SER A 27 -37.16 -48.57 2.87
CA SER A 27 -35.83 -48.28 2.35
C SER A 27 -35.23 -47.19 3.22
N LYS A 28 -34.22 -47.59 3.97
CA LYS A 28 -33.45 -46.77 4.88
C LYS A 28 -32.95 -45.53 4.10
N SER A 29 -33.48 -44.34 4.41
CA SER A 29 -33.10 -43.08 3.74
C SER A 29 -31.58 -42.93 3.62
N PHE A 30 -31.08 -42.52 2.45
CA PHE A 30 -29.63 -42.42 2.21
C PHE A 30 -28.94 -41.44 3.17
N MET A 31 -29.65 -40.37 3.55
CA MET A 31 -29.19 -39.39 4.54
C MET A 31 -29.61 -39.80 5.95
N ALA A 32 -28.67 -39.74 6.89
CA ALA A 32 -28.93 -40.11 8.28
C ALA A 32 -29.19 -38.89 9.16
N PHE A 33 -30.24 -38.95 9.97
CA PHE A 33 -30.48 -37.98 11.03
C PHE A 33 -29.43 -38.13 12.15
N GLY A 34 -29.00 -37.01 12.67
CA GLY A 34 -27.96 -36.91 13.68
C GLY A 34 -28.48 -37.18 15.10
N PRO A 35 -27.57 -37.54 16.01
CA PRO A 35 -27.85 -37.83 17.43
C PRO A 35 -28.50 -36.67 18.19
N THR A 36 -28.30 -35.43 17.75
CA THR A 36 -28.71 -34.24 18.50
C THR A 36 -30.21 -33.98 18.38
N LEU A 37 -30.88 -34.63 17.43
CA LEU A 37 -32.32 -34.55 17.24
C LEU A 37 -33.13 -35.36 18.27
N HIS A 38 -32.46 -36.05 19.21
CA HIS A 38 -33.11 -36.70 20.36
C HIS A 38 -33.50 -35.72 21.49
N TYR A 39 -33.03 -34.46 21.43
CA TYR A 39 -33.40 -33.41 22.39
C TYR A 39 -34.67 -32.66 21.92
N SER A 40 -35.24 -31.82 22.79
CA SER A 40 -36.42 -31.02 22.41
C SER A 40 -36.10 -30.16 21.19
N HIS A 41 -37.03 -30.12 20.24
CA HIS A 41 -36.89 -29.39 18.98
C HIS A 41 -36.54 -27.92 19.22
N GLU A 42 -37.18 -27.30 20.21
CA GLU A 42 -36.93 -25.92 20.59
C GLU A 42 -35.50 -25.68 21.08
N ASN A 43 -34.95 -26.57 21.92
CA ASN A 43 -33.58 -26.44 22.41
C ASN A 43 -32.56 -26.63 21.27
N VAL A 44 -32.81 -27.59 20.37
CA VAL A 44 -31.97 -27.82 19.20
C VAL A 44 -31.96 -26.58 18.30
N LEU A 45 -33.13 -26.00 17.99
CA LEU A 45 -33.24 -24.81 17.16
C LEU A 45 -32.56 -23.58 17.78
N ARG A 46 -32.74 -23.35 19.09
CA ARG A 46 -32.08 -22.25 19.80
C ARG A 46 -30.55 -22.38 19.74
N CYS A 47 -30.01 -23.56 20.04
CA CYS A 47 -28.57 -23.80 19.98
C CYS A 47 -28.02 -23.72 18.55
N TRP A 48 -28.78 -24.19 17.56
CA TRP A 48 -28.44 -24.08 16.15
C TRP A 48 -28.38 -22.62 15.70
N LEU A 49 -29.36 -21.81 16.10
CA LEU A 49 -29.39 -20.38 15.79
C LEU A 49 -28.17 -19.66 16.40
N LEU A 50 -27.83 -19.96 17.66
CA LEU A 50 -26.62 -19.42 18.30
C LEU A 50 -25.35 -19.83 17.55
N ALA A 51 -25.25 -21.10 17.11
CA ALA A 51 -24.13 -21.57 16.31
C ALA A 51 -24.05 -20.80 14.97
N PHE A 52 -25.19 -20.58 14.31
CA PHE A 52 -25.27 -19.86 13.06
C PHE A 52 -24.88 -18.39 13.21
N VAL A 53 -25.30 -17.73 14.29
CA VAL A 53 -24.89 -16.34 14.60
C VAL A 53 -23.38 -16.26 14.82
N ALA A 54 -22.83 -17.09 15.71
CA ALA A 54 -21.38 -17.10 15.97
C ALA A 54 -20.57 -17.39 14.69
N PHE A 55 -21.05 -18.33 13.87
CA PHE A 55 -20.44 -18.66 12.58
C PHE A 55 -20.53 -17.50 11.57
N SER A 56 -21.68 -16.82 11.50
CA SER A 56 -21.87 -15.66 10.63
C SER A 56 -20.94 -14.51 11.03
N VAL A 57 -20.79 -14.24 12.33
CA VAL A 57 -19.80 -13.27 12.83
C VAL A 57 -18.38 -13.71 12.46
N SER A 58 -18.05 -15.01 12.52
CA SER A 58 -16.75 -15.51 12.05
C SER A 58 -16.52 -15.23 10.57
N CYS A 59 -17.54 -15.39 9.73
CA CYS A 59 -17.46 -15.09 8.30
C CYS A 59 -17.31 -13.58 8.03
N LEU A 60 -18.06 -12.74 8.74
CA LEU A 60 -17.95 -11.28 8.63
C LEU A 60 -16.58 -10.79 9.10
N PHE A 61 -16.04 -11.39 10.17
CA PHE A 61 -14.71 -11.05 10.66
C PHE A 61 -13.60 -11.49 9.69
N TRP A 62 -13.75 -12.67 9.06
CA TRP A 62 -12.91 -13.08 7.94
C TRP A 62 -12.93 -12.04 6.80
N SER A 63 -14.12 -11.61 6.37
CA SER A 63 -14.27 -10.58 5.34
C SER A 63 -13.62 -9.26 5.76
N LYS A 64 -13.81 -8.84 7.02
CA LYS A 64 -13.21 -7.62 7.56
C LYS A 64 -11.69 -7.65 7.50
N ILE A 65 -11.06 -8.76 7.90
CA ILE A 65 -9.60 -8.92 7.88
C ILE A 65 -9.04 -8.91 6.45
N LEU A 66 -9.72 -9.56 5.50
CA LEU A 66 -9.22 -9.70 4.15
C LEU A 66 -9.50 -8.51 3.23
N THR A 67 -10.62 -7.82 3.46
CA THR A 67 -11.12 -6.78 2.55
C THR A 67 -11.21 -5.40 3.19
N GLY A 68 -11.08 -5.31 4.52
CA GLY A 68 -11.33 -4.08 5.26
C GLY A 68 -12.82 -3.79 5.48
N THR A 69 -13.72 -4.56 4.90
CA THR A 69 -15.17 -4.38 4.99
C THR A 69 -15.83 -5.63 5.58
N PHE A 70 -16.91 -5.47 6.34
CA PHE A 70 -17.66 -6.63 6.84
C PHE A 70 -18.45 -7.35 5.74
N TRP A 71 -18.62 -6.71 4.57
CA TRP A 71 -19.39 -7.24 3.45
C TRP A 71 -18.78 -6.79 2.12
N SER A 72 -18.17 -7.73 1.39
CA SER A 72 -17.51 -7.47 0.11
C SER A 72 -18.18 -8.14 -1.10
N PHE A 73 -19.27 -8.89 -0.89
CA PHE A 73 -19.83 -9.75 -1.91
C PHE A 73 -20.28 -8.97 -3.15
N ASN A 74 -19.75 -9.36 -4.31
CA ASN A 74 -20.08 -8.77 -5.60
C ASN A 74 -20.64 -9.85 -6.54
N LEU A 75 -21.86 -9.66 -7.03
CA LEU A 75 -22.54 -10.61 -7.93
C LEU A 75 -21.82 -10.79 -9.29
N HIS A 76 -20.99 -9.84 -9.71
CA HIS A 76 -20.23 -9.94 -10.95
C HIS A 76 -18.91 -10.71 -10.82
N SER A 77 -18.47 -10.99 -9.59
CA SER A 77 -17.22 -11.69 -9.29
C SER A 77 -17.12 -13.19 -9.57
N PRO A 78 -18.17 -14.03 -9.46
CA PRO A 78 -17.99 -15.48 -9.34
C PRO A 78 -17.41 -16.16 -10.59
N VAL A 79 -17.32 -15.43 -11.71
CA VAL A 79 -16.73 -15.91 -12.96
C VAL A 79 -15.21 -15.71 -13.02
N SER A 80 -14.62 -14.82 -12.21
CA SER A 80 -13.17 -14.61 -12.28
C SER A 80 -12.41 -15.70 -11.53
N SER A 81 -11.35 -16.21 -12.16
CA SER A 81 -10.50 -17.28 -11.60
C SER A 81 -9.72 -16.85 -10.35
N GLU A 82 -9.69 -15.55 -10.05
CA GLU A 82 -9.08 -14.97 -8.87
C GLU A 82 -9.85 -15.30 -7.59
N PHE A 83 -11.19 -15.36 -7.64
CA PHE A 83 -12.03 -15.68 -6.46
C PHE A 83 -11.85 -17.10 -5.92
N TRP A 84 -11.21 -17.97 -6.71
CA TRP A 84 -10.91 -19.33 -6.28
C TRP A 84 -9.62 -19.40 -5.46
N ARG A 85 -8.74 -18.39 -5.53
CA ARG A 85 -7.36 -18.44 -5.01
C ARG A 85 -7.24 -17.86 -3.59
N LEU A 86 -7.19 -18.74 -2.59
CA LEU A 86 -6.87 -18.36 -1.21
C LEU A 86 -5.45 -17.80 -1.03
N GLY A 87 -4.49 -18.24 -1.85
CA GLY A 87 -3.08 -17.84 -1.73
C GLY A 87 -2.86 -16.34 -1.87
N GLN A 88 -3.72 -15.64 -2.63
CA GLN A 88 -3.68 -14.17 -2.70
C GLN A 88 -4.04 -13.55 -1.34
N SER A 89 -5.03 -14.08 -0.62
CA SER A 89 -5.44 -13.58 0.69
C SER A 89 -4.33 -13.67 1.76
N VAL A 90 -3.35 -14.56 1.58
CA VAL A 90 -2.22 -14.76 2.50
C VAL A 90 -1.03 -13.86 2.21
N ILE A 91 -0.81 -13.58 0.92
CA ILE A 91 0.46 -13.01 0.43
C ILE A 91 0.30 -11.58 -0.04
N THR A 92 -0.84 -11.26 -0.65
CA THR A 92 -1.08 -9.90 -1.11
C THR A 92 -1.54 -9.00 0.03
N GLY A 93 -0.58 -8.74 0.92
CA GLY A 93 -0.36 -7.44 1.51
C GLY A 93 -0.26 -6.31 0.47
N ALA A 94 -0.28 -6.61 -0.85
CA ALA A 94 -0.34 -5.64 -1.94
C ALA A 94 -1.76 -5.32 -2.46
N SER A 95 -2.78 -6.17 -2.25
CA SER A 95 -4.11 -5.92 -2.84
C SER A 95 -5.16 -5.47 -1.84
N ARG A 96 -5.34 -6.12 -0.67
CA ARG A 96 -6.45 -5.79 0.26
C ARG A 96 -6.27 -6.09 1.76
N GLY A 97 -5.18 -6.68 2.26
CA GLY A 97 -5.08 -7.01 3.70
C GLY A 97 -3.67 -7.01 4.29
N VAL A 98 -3.55 -7.62 5.47
CA VAL A 98 -2.29 -7.82 6.23
C VAL A 98 -1.58 -9.07 5.75
N SER A 99 -0.29 -8.97 5.39
CA SER A 99 0.53 -10.11 4.94
C SER A 99 0.99 -11.00 6.08
N ILE A 100 1.01 -12.33 5.88
CA ILE A 100 1.61 -13.24 6.87
C ILE A 100 3.13 -13.08 7.02
N PHE A 101 3.79 -12.51 5.99
CA PHE A 101 5.22 -12.30 6.00
C PHE A 101 5.61 -11.06 6.82
N GLU A 102 4.70 -10.10 6.93
CA GLU A 102 4.87 -8.93 7.77
C GLU A 102 4.37 -9.20 9.19
N TYR A 103 3.29 -9.98 9.32
CA TYR A 103 2.64 -10.31 10.59
C TYR A 103 2.46 -11.83 10.74
N PRO A 104 3.45 -12.57 11.24
CA PRO A 104 3.38 -14.02 11.37
C PRO A 104 2.18 -14.53 12.20
N TRP A 105 1.72 -13.74 13.17
CA TRP A 105 0.52 -14.07 13.97
C TRP A 105 -0.76 -14.19 13.13
N GLN A 106 -0.78 -13.57 11.94
CA GLN A 106 -1.87 -13.71 10.99
C GLN A 106 -2.06 -15.16 10.53
N ILE A 107 -1.02 -15.99 10.56
CA ILE A 107 -1.10 -17.44 10.29
C ILE A 107 -2.08 -18.10 11.26
N LEU A 108 -1.97 -17.79 12.56
CA LEU A 108 -2.84 -18.33 13.59
C LEU A 108 -4.27 -17.77 13.47
N VAL A 109 -4.41 -16.45 13.23
CA VAL A 109 -5.74 -15.82 13.08
C VAL A 109 -6.50 -16.42 11.89
N LEU A 110 -5.86 -16.49 10.72
CA LEU A 110 -6.45 -17.11 9.53
C LEU A 110 -6.72 -18.60 9.75
N GLY A 111 -5.82 -19.31 10.43
CA GLY A 111 -6.01 -20.71 10.81
C GLY A 111 -7.23 -20.92 11.71
N LEU A 112 -7.39 -20.10 12.75
CA LEU A 112 -8.54 -20.16 13.66
C LEU A 112 -9.85 -19.96 12.91
N LEU A 113 -9.94 -18.92 12.08
CA LEU A 113 -11.15 -18.61 11.32
C LEU A 113 -11.45 -19.67 10.26
N MET A 114 -10.47 -20.03 9.43
CA MET A 114 -10.67 -21.05 8.40
C MET A 114 -10.98 -22.43 9.00
N GLY A 115 -10.42 -22.75 10.17
CA GLY A 115 -10.75 -23.97 10.91
C GLY A 115 -12.22 -23.99 11.36
N ILE A 116 -12.73 -22.88 11.89
CA ILE A 116 -14.16 -22.72 12.21
C ILE A 116 -15.01 -22.89 10.94
N LEU A 117 -14.68 -22.15 9.88
CA LEU A 117 -15.40 -22.12 8.60
C LEU A 117 -15.47 -23.51 7.95
N GLY A 118 -14.40 -24.29 8.03
CA GLY A 118 -14.33 -25.64 7.46
C GLY A 118 -15.06 -26.72 8.27
N VAL A 119 -14.93 -26.69 9.61
CA VAL A 119 -15.38 -27.83 10.43
C VAL A 119 -16.80 -27.69 10.98
N VAL A 120 -17.25 -26.48 11.31
CA VAL A 120 -18.56 -26.27 11.94
C VAL A 120 -19.72 -26.76 11.06
N PRO A 121 -19.77 -26.46 9.75
CA PRO A 121 -20.87 -26.91 8.90
C PRO A 121 -20.90 -28.45 8.77
N VAL A 122 -19.72 -29.09 8.75
CA VAL A 122 -19.57 -30.55 8.74
C VAL A 122 -20.07 -31.16 10.05
N LEU A 123 -19.74 -30.57 11.20
CA LEU A 123 -20.26 -30.98 12.51
C LEU A 123 -21.78 -30.82 12.59
N ILE A 124 -22.35 -29.72 12.08
CA ILE A 124 -23.80 -29.52 12.02
C ILE A 124 -24.46 -30.58 11.15
N SER A 125 -23.91 -30.86 9.96
CA SER A 125 -24.41 -31.91 9.07
C SER A 125 -24.40 -33.29 9.74
N GLN A 126 -23.31 -33.63 10.44
CA GLN A 126 -23.15 -34.92 11.11
C GLN A 126 -24.01 -35.08 12.38
N LEU A 127 -24.11 -34.01 13.20
CA LEU A 127 -24.76 -34.05 14.51
C LEU A 127 -26.28 -33.79 14.43
N MET A 128 -26.73 -33.02 13.44
CA MET A 128 -28.14 -32.67 13.23
C MET A 128 -28.65 -33.27 11.91
N SER A 129 -28.56 -32.54 10.79
CA SER A 129 -28.82 -33.05 9.45
C SER A 129 -28.18 -32.13 8.42
N PHE A 130 -28.04 -32.62 7.19
CA PHE A 130 -27.52 -31.84 6.06
C PHE A 130 -28.28 -30.52 5.83
N SER A 131 -29.61 -30.52 5.96
CA SER A 131 -30.42 -29.30 5.74
C SER A 131 -30.04 -28.17 6.71
N TYR A 132 -29.66 -28.49 7.94
CA TYR A 132 -29.23 -27.50 8.93
C TYR A 132 -27.85 -26.89 8.62
N SER A 133 -27.02 -27.51 7.78
CA SER A 133 -25.72 -26.96 7.37
C SER A 133 -25.82 -26.01 6.17
N LEU A 134 -26.91 -26.03 5.40
CA LEU A 134 -27.06 -25.17 4.22
C LEU A 134 -26.92 -23.67 4.54
N PRO A 135 -27.54 -23.12 5.60
CA PRO A 135 -27.36 -21.70 5.92
C PRO A 135 -25.91 -21.33 6.23
N PHE A 136 -25.14 -22.24 6.84
CA PHE A 136 -23.71 -22.02 7.11
C PHE A 136 -22.90 -21.99 5.81
N ILE A 137 -23.20 -22.88 4.87
CA ILE A 137 -22.55 -22.88 3.55
C ILE A 137 -22.87 -21.58 2.79
N LEU A 138 -24.12 -21.12 2.85
CA LEU A 138 -24.52 -19.83 2.27
C LEU A 138 -23.82 -18.65 2.95
N ALA A 139 -23.61 -18.70 4.28
CA ALA A 139 -22.84 -17.67 4.99
C ALA A 139 -21.38 -17.63 4.53
N VAL A 140 -20.73 -18.77 4.27
CA VAL A 140 -19.39 -18.80 3.66
C VAL A 140 -19.40 -18.20 2.25
N PHE A 141 -20.43 -18.50 1.46
CA PHE A 141 -20.56 -17.97 0.11
C PHE A 141 -20.74 -16.45 0.09
N PHE A 142 -21.68 -15.91 0.88
CA PHE A 142 -22.06 -14.50 0.84
C PHE A 142 -21.29 -13.61 1.80
N PHE A 143 -21.03 -14.06 3.03
CA PHE A 143 -20.40 -13.21 4.05
C PHE A 143 -18.88 -13.30 3.98
N ALA A 144 -18.33 -14.50 3.80
CA ALA A 144 -16.89 -14.68 3.68
C ALA A 144 -16.36 -14.47 2.24
N ASP A 145 -17.26 -14.37 1.25
CA ASP A 145 -16.93 -14.21 -0.18
C ASP A 145 -16.02 -15.34 -0.72
N LEU A 146 -16.31 -16.59 -0.29
CA LEU A 146 -15.54 -17.80 -0.62
C LEU A 146 -16.40 -18.84 -1.37
N PRO A 147 -16.83 -18.57 -2.61
CA PRO A 147 -17.73 -19.46 -3.35
C PRO A 147 -17.12 -20.84 -3.64
N GLY A 148 -15.83 -20.88 -4.00
CA GLY A 148 -15.12 -22.14 -4.26
C GLY A 148 -15.02 -23.01 -3.02
N PHE A 149 -14.69 -22.41 -1.88
CA PHE A 149 -14.65 -23.14 -0.60
C PHE A 149 -16.03 -23.63 -0.18
N ALA A 150 -17.09 -22.84 -0.39
CA ALA A 150 -18.46 -23.23 -0.09
C ALA A 150 -18.91 -24.49 -0.86
N ILE A 151 -18.45 -24.67 -2.11
CA ILE A 151 -18.72 -25.89 -2.90
C ILE A 151 -18.01 -27.11 -2.31
N CYS A 152 -16.74 -26.99 -1.95
CA CYS A 152 -16.01 -28.06 -1.28
C CYS A 152 -16.64 -28.41 0.09
N LEU A 153 -17.08 -27.39 0.82
CA LEU A 153 -17.79 -27.54 2.09
C LEU A 153 -19.14 -28.23 1.92
N LEU A 154 -19.87 -27.93 0.84
CA LEU A 154 -21.11 -28.62 0.47
C LEU A 154 -20.82 -30.12 0.25
N ALA A 155 -19.80 -30.46 -0.53
CA ALA A 155 -19.39 -31.84 -0.74
C ALA A 155 -19.01 -32.56 0.57
N SER A 156 -18.25 -31.88 1.45
CA SER A 156 -17.93 -32.38 2.80
C SER A 156 -19.16 -32.61 3.67
N CYS A 157 -20.13 -31.69 3.65
CA CYS A 157 -21.36 -31.80 4.43
C CYS A 157 -22.25 -32.95 3.91
N VAL A 158 -22.35 -33.12 2.58
CA VAL A 158 -23.03 -34.26 1.96
C VAL A 158 -22.35 -35.56 2.40
N ALA A 159 -21.02 -35.65 2.26
CA ALA A 159 -20.25 -36.82 2.67
C ALA A 159 -20.48 -37.19 4.14
N ALA A 160 -20.51 -36.21 5.05
CA ALA A 160 -20.76 -36.43 6.47
C ALA A 160 -22.19 -36.88 6.80
N ALA A 161 -23.17 -36.53 5.95
CA ALA A 161 -24.57 -36.97 6.10
C ALA A 161 -24.84 -38.35 5.48
N CYS A 162 -24.01 -38.78 4.53
CA CYS A 162 -24.11 -40.06 3.83
C CYS A 162 -23.83 -41.24 4.79
N ARG A 163 -24.75 -42.21 4.85
CA ARG A 163 -24.59 -43.41 5.69
C ARG A 163 -23.31 -44.21 5.48
N PRO A 164 -22.82 -44.43 4.24
CA PRO A 164 -21.60 -45.21 4.00
C PRO A 164 -20.35 -44.65 4.70
N LEU A 165 -20.29 -43.32 4.88
CA LEU A 165 -19.15 -42.63 5.49
C LEU A 165 -19.38 -42.32 6.98
N ARG A 166 -20.52 -42.72 7.54
CA ARG A 166 -20.84 -42.55 8.96
C ARG A 166 -20.27 -43.71 9.76
N PHE A 167 -18.95 -43.70 9.92
CA PHE A 167 -18.22 -44.67 10.74
C PHE A 167 -18.70 -44.65 12.20
N ARG A 168 -18.45 -45.76 12.91
CA ARG A 168 -18.71 -45.86 14.37
C ARG A 168 -17.97 -44.78 15.14
N SER A 169 -16.73 -44.48 14.73
CA SER A 169 -15.99 -43.31 15.23
C SER A 169 -16.37 -42.07 14.44
N ARG A 170 -17.08 -41.14 15.10
CA ARG A 170 -17.49 -39.88 14.48
C ARG A 170 -16.31 -38.96 14.17
N ILE A 171 -15.23 -39.06 14.93
CA ILE A 171 -14.01 -38.28 14.71
C ILE A 171 -13.36 -38.69 13.39
N ILE A 172 -13.22 -40.00 13.13
CA ILE A 172 -12.68 -40.52 11.87
C ILE A 172 -13.58 -40.10 10.70
N ALA A 173 -14.90 -40.16 10.87
CA ALA A 173 -15.84 -39.71 9.85
C ALA A 173 -15.65 -38.22 9.51
N VAL A 174 -15.52 -37.32 10.49
CA VAL A 174 -15.24 -35.90 10.23
C VAL A 174 -13.90 -35.74 9.52
N ALA A 175 -12.85 -36.42 9.96
CA ALA A 175 -11.52 -36.37 9.35
C ALA A 175 -11.49 -36.79 7.88
N LEU A 176 -12.25 -37.81 7.52
CA LEU A 176 -12.35 -38.23 6.12
C LEU A 176 -13.24 -37.27 5.31
N CYS A 177 -14.32 -36.76 5.90
CA CYS A 177 -15.24 -35.88 5.21
C CYS A 177 -14.67 -34.47 4.97
N THR A 178 -13.59 -34.06 5.66
CA THR A 178 -12.86 -32.81 5.36
C THR A 178 -11.87 -32.93 4.20
N ALA A 179 -11.71 -34.10 3.57
CA ALA A 179 -10.81 -34.27 2.43
C ALA A 179 -11.05 -33.30 1.25
N PRO A 180 -12.30 -32.98 0.84
CA PRO A 180 -12.54 -31.96 -0.19
C PRO A 180 -11.97 -30.58 0.19
N GLN A 181 -12.01 -30.21 1.46
CA GLN A 181 -11.45 -28.94 1.97
C GLN A 181 -9.93 -28.95 1.92
N LEU A 182 -9.30 -30.07 2.28
CA LEU A 182 -7.83 -30.25 2.18
C LEU A 182 -7.34 -30.13 0.74
N LEU A 183 -8.05 -30.73 -0.21
CA LEU A 183 -7.73 -30.60 -1.64
C LEU A 183 -7.84 -29.15 -2.10
N TYR A 184 -8.89 -28.45 -1.67
CA TYR A 184 -9.06 -27.03 -1.97
C TYR A 184 -7.92 -26.18 -1.39
N TRP A 185 -7.56 -26.36 -0.13
CA TRP A 185 -6.45 -25.65 0.51
C TRP A 185 -5.09 -25.99 -0.12
N GLY A 186 -4.85 -27.26 -0.47
CA GLY A 186 -3.60 -27.69 -1.11
C GLY A 186 -3.43 -27.12 -2.52
N TYR A 187 -4.51 -26.98 -3.28
CA TYR A 187 -4.45 -26.48 -4.66
C TYR A 187 -4.48 -24.94 -4.72
N PHE A 188 -5.39 -24.31 -3.97
CA PHE A 188 -5.66 -22.87 -4.05
C PHE A 188 -5.00 -22.04 -2.94
N GLY A 189 -4.46 -22.69 -1.90
CA GLY A 189 -3.88 -22.02 -0.74
C GLY A 189 -2.47 -21.47 -0.95
N GLY A 190 -1.70 -21.99 -1.91
CA GLY A 190 -0.34 -21.53 -2.18
C GLY A 190 -0.29 -20.33 -3.12
N ALA A 191 0.64 -19.40 -2.92
CA ALA A 191 0.97 -18.42 -3.96
C ALA A 191 2.14 -18.89 -4.83
N TRP A 192 1.77 -19.57 -5.89
CA TRP A 192 2.65 -20.20 -6.87
C TRP A 192 3.68 -19.29 -7.57
N LYS A 193 3.61 -17.97 -7.37
CA LYS A 193 4.54 -16.98 -7.96
C LYS A 193 5.69 -16.57 -7.02
N LEU A 194 5.76 -17.13 -5.82
CA LEU A 194 6.82 -16.80 -4.86
C LEU A 194 8.00 -17.76 -4.89
N GLU A 195 9.11 -17.33 -4.30
CA GLU A 195 10.27 -18.17 -3.98
C GLU A 195 9.85 -19.42 -3.19
N PRO A 196 10.53 -20.59 -3.36
CA PRO A 196 10.12 -21.85 -2.76
C PRO A 196 9.88 -21.80 -1.24
N ILE A 197 10.71 -21.06 -0.50
CA ILE A 197 10.56 -20.92 0.96
C ILE A 197 9.28 -20.16 1.31
N LYS A 198 9.04 -19.01 0.66
CA LYS A 198 7.81 -18.22 0.82
C LYS A 198 6.58 -19.00 0.38
N LEU A 199 6.68 -19.76 -0.71
CA LEU A 199 5.62 -20.67 -1.16
C LEU A 199 5.28 -21.69 -0.07
N GLY A 200 6.28 -22.33 0.54
CA GLY A 200 6.06 -23.26 1.65
C GLY A 200 5.32 -22.62 2.83
N PHE A 201 5.78 -21.45 3.28
CA PHE A 201 5.13 -20.71 4.36
C PHE A 201 3.72 -20.22 4.02
N SER A 202 3.41 -20.00 2.75
CA SER A 202 2.05 -19.62 2.32
C SER A 202 0.98 -20.68 2.63
N PHE A 203 1.38 -21.94 2.85
CA PHE A 203 0.48 -23.01 3.27
C PHE A 203 0.28 -23.12 4.79
N ALA A 204 1.09 -22.42 5.59
CA ALA A 204 1.03 -22.50 7.06
C ALA A 204 -0.36 -22.18 7.65
N PRO A 205 -1.09 -21.14 7.18
CA PRO A 205 -2.43 -20.85 7.69
C PRO A 205 -3.40 -22.02 7.50
N TRP A 206 -3.27 -22.77 6.41
CA TRP A 206 -4.19 -23.85 6.05
C TRP A 206 -3.89 -25.14 6.82
N ILE A 207 -2.61 -25.44 7.03
CA ILE A 207 -2.19 -26.52 7.94
C ILE A 207 -2.69 -26.20 9.36
N CYS A 208 -2.54 -24.94 9.80
CA CYS A 208 -3.07 -24.48 11.07
C CYS A 208 -4.61 -24.63 11.12
N ALA A 209 -5.32 -24.23 10.08
CA ALA A 209 -6.77 -24.35 9.97
C ALA A 209 -7.26 -25.80 10.12
N TRP A 210 -6.55 -26.75 9.50
CA TRP A 210 -6.85 -28.16 9.62
C TRP A 210 -6.70 -28.67 11.06
N LEU A 211 -5.58 -28.33 11.72
CA LEU A 211 -5.32 -28.71 13.12
C LEU A 211 -6.33 -28.09 14.09
N ILE A 212 -6.68 -26.81 13.89
CA ILE A 212 -7.70 -26.13 14.68
C ILE A 212 -9.08 -26.78 14.44
N GLY A 213 -9.44 -27.04 13.18
CA GLY A 213 -10.68 -27.71 12.83
C GLY A 213 -10.80 -29.06 13.55
N PHE A 214 -9.72 -29.85 13.58
CA PHE A 214 -9.68 -31.08 14.35
C PHE A 214 -9.76 -30.91 15.85
N SER A 215 -9.15 -29.85 16.39
CA SER A 215 -9.25 -29.54 17.80
C SER A 215 -10.71 -29.23 18.19
N ILE A 216 -11.40 -28.41 17.39
CA ILE A 216 -12.83 -28.10 17.58
C ILE A 216 -13.68 -29.37 17.47
N ALA A 217 -13.50 -30.17 16.41
CA ALA A 217 -14.25 -31.41 16.23
C ALA A 217 -13.98 -32.41 17.35
N GLY A 218 -12.72 -32.57 17.77
CA GLY A 218 -12.30 -33.43 18.87
C GLY A 218 -12.95 -33.03 20.20
N LEU A 219 -12.96 -31.73 20.52
CA LEU A 219 -13.62 -31.21 21.72
C LEU A 219 -15.14 -31.41 21.68
N VAL A 220 -15.79 -31.03 20.57
CA VAL A 220 -17.25 -31.16 20.40
C VAL A 220 -17.68 -32.63 20.44
N LEU A 221 -16.99 -33.51 19.72
CA LEU A 221 -17.35 -34.93 19.64
C LEU A 221 -16.91 -35.72 20.86
N GLY A 222 -15.77 -35.40 21.45
CA GLY A 222 -15.24 -36.02 22.66
C GLY A 222 -16.12 -35.72 23.87
N ILE A 223 -16.35 -34.43 24.17
CA ILE A 223 -17.27 -34.02 25.24
C ILE A 223 -18.71 -34.42 24.88
N GLY A 224 -19.06 -34.34 23.60
CA GLY A 224 -20.34 -34.83 23.09
C GLY A 224 -20.57 -36.30 23.40
N HIS A 225 -19.55 -37.15 23.27
CA HIS A 225 -19.69 -38.57 23.59
C HIS A 225 -20.14 -38.79 25.04
N TYR A 226 -19.52 -38.09 26.00
CA TYR A 226 -19.86 -38.19 27.42
C TYR A 226 -21.17 -37.48 27.78
N THR A 227 -21.51 -36.39 27.09
CA THR A 227 -22.72 -35.60 27.35
C THR A 227 -23.91 -36.00 26.50
N ARG A 228 -23.81 -37.11 25.75
CA ARG A 228 -24.83 -37.55 24.76
C ARG A 228 -25.13 -36.47 23.70
N TYR A 229 -24.10 -35.79 23.23
CA TYR A 229 -24.08 -34.86 22.10
C TYR A 229 -25.06 -33.69 22.27
N ARG A 230 -24.98 -33.01 23.42
CA ARG A 230 -25.79 -31.81 23.70
C ARG A 230 -25.64 -30.78 22.57
N PRO A 231 -26.75 -30.19 22.09
CA PRO A 231 -26.72 -29.25 20.96
C PRO A 231 -25.88 -27.99 21.22
N GLY A 232 -25.69 -27.61 22.49
CA GLY A 232 -24.96 -26.40 22.87
C GLY A 232 -23.45 -26.44 22.64
N LEU A 233 -22.84 -27.61 22.41
CA LEU A 233 -21.37 -27.71 22.32
C LEU A 233 -20.81 -26.99 21.09
N VAL A 234 -21.49 -27.05 19.94
CA VAL A 234 -20.97 -26.47 18.69
C VAL A 234 -20.83 -24.95 18.81
N TRP A 235 -21.88 -24.24 19.27
CA TRP A 235 -21.82 -22.78 19.37
C TRP A 235 -20.84 -22.32 20.45
N ALA A 236 -20.73 -23.04 21.57
CA ALA A 236 -19.82 -22.68 22.67
C ALA A 236 -18.36 -22.71 22.21
N PHE A 237 -17.92 -23.80 21.58
CA PHE A 237 -16.55 -23.90 21.06
C PHE A 237 -16.30 -22.97 19.87
N THR A 238 -17.28 -22.80 18.97
CA THR A 238 -17.17 -21.82 17.87
C THR A 238 -16.92 -20.42 18.40
N SER A 239 -17.70 -20.00 19.43
CA SER A 239 -17.57 -18.68 20.04
C SER A 239 -16.22 -18.51 20.77
N GLY A 240 -15.76 -19.56 21.47
CA GLY A 240 -14.46 -19.52 22.15
C GLY A 240 -13.28 -19.37 21.19
N PHE A 241 -13.26 -20.12 20.09
CA PHE A 241 -12.21 -20.00 19.07
C PHE A 241 -12.31 -18.69 18.27
N LEU A 242 -13.53 -18.20 18.01
CA LEU A 242 -13.73 -16.87 17.42
C LEU A 242 -13.19 -15.76 18.33
N LEU A 243 -13.51 -15.81 19.62
CA LEU A 243 -12.99 -14.85 20.60
C LEU A 243 -11.45 -14.88 20.63
N LEU A 244 -10.86 -16.08 20.63
CA LEU A 244 -9.41 -16.24 20.55
C LEU A 244 -8.82 -15.61 19.27
N ALA A 245 -9.48 -15.79 18.11
CA ALA A 245 -9.05 -15.17 16.86
C ALA A 245 -9.11 -13.64 16.92
N VAL A 246 -10.21 -13.07 17.41
CA VAL A 246 -10.40 -11.62 17.54
C VAL A 246 -9.39 -11.02 18.51
N VAL A 247 -9.22 -11.63 19.70
CA VAL A 247 -8.28 -11.15 20.71
C VAL A 247 -6.84 -11.25 20.21
N THR A 248 -6.47 -12.35 19.56
CA THR A 248 -5.13 -12.52 18.97
C THR A 248 -4.88 -11.46 17.91
N PHE A 249 -5.85 -11.21 17.02
CA PHE A 249 -5.73 -10.20 15.99
C PHE A 249 -5.57 -8.81 16.58
N GLU A 250 -6.42 -8.41 17.52
CA GLU A 250 -6.38 -7.06 18.10
C GLU A 250 -5.10 -6.79 18.89
N ILE A 251 -4.61 -7.77 19.66
CA ILE A 251 -3.40 -7.58 20.49
C ILE A 251 -2.12 -7.65 19.65
N ARG A 252 -2.07 -8.51 18.62
CA ARG A 252 -0.83 -8.79 17.87
C ARG A 252 -0.70 -8.02 16.56
N ILE A 253 -1.81 -7.56 15.99
CA ILE A 253 -1.86 -6.88 14.70
C ILE A 253 -2.57 -5.54 14.88
N GLY A 254 -3.80 -5.56 15.40
CA GLY A 254 -4.63 -4.36 15.62
C GLY A 254 -5.45 -3.99 14.39
N PHE A 255 -6.68 -3.51 14.62
CA PHE A 255 -7.50 -2.98 13.52
C PHE A 255 -6.97 -1.67 12.93
N ASP A 256 -6.16 -0.93 13.67
CA ASP A 256 -5.50 0.27 13.17
C ASP A 256 -4.41 -0.08 12.15
N GLU A 257 -3.62 -1.12 12.41
CA GLU A 257 -2.65 -1.64 11.44
C GLU A 257 -3.35 -2.19 10.19
N LEU A 258 -4.47 -2.90 10.34
CA LEU A 258 -5.29 -3.32 9.20
C LEU A 258 -5.74 -2.14 8.33
N ASP A 259 -6.31 -1.10 8.96
CA ASP A 259 -6.75 0.10 8.25
C ASP A 259 -5.56 0.85 7.62
N TYR A 260 -4.39 0.86 8.26
CA TYR A 260 -3.15 1.42 7.69
C TYR A 260 -2.71 0.66 6.43
N GLN A 261 -2.67 -0.68 6.46
CA GLN A 261 -2.33 -1.52 5.30
C GLN A 261 -3.33 -1.39 4.15
N LEU A 262 -4.57 -1.03 4.46
CA LEU A 262 -5.63 -0.81 3.48
C LEU A 262 -5.55 0.57 2.82
N TYR A 263 -5.36 1.62 3.62
CA TYR A 263 -5.55 2.99 3.17
C TYR A 263 -4.25 3.77 2.95
N VAL A 264 -3.15 3.39 3.59
CA VAL A 264 -1.91 4.18 3.64
C VAL A 264 -0.73 3.43 3.05
N ALA A 265 -0.41 2.22 3.54
CA ALA A 265 0.85 1.53 3.22
C ALA A 265 1.06 1.30 1.71
N LYS A 266 0.02 0.85 1.01
CA LYS A 266 0.03 0.61 -0.46
C LYS A 266 -0.04 1.87 -1.29
N ASN A 267 -0.50 2.93 -0.65
CA ASN A 267 -0.86 4.17 -1.28
C ASN A 267 0.28 5.16 -1.14
N ASN A 268 1.55 4.72 -1.13
CA ASN A 268 2.68 5.64 -1.15
C ASN A 268 2.62 6.46 -2.47
N PRO A 269 2.54 7.81 -2.41
CA PRO A 269 2.46 8.63 -3.62
C PRO A 269 3.68 8.48 -4.52
N GLU A 270 4.86 8.13 -3.97
CA GLU A 270 6.08 7.92 -4.75
C GLU A 270 6.03 6.65 -5.62
N GLN A 271 5.24 5.66 -5.21
CA GLN A 271 5.09 4.39 -5.93
C GLN A 271 3.89 4.38 -6.88
N ALA A 272 3.00 5.37 -6.76
CA ALA A 272 1.85 5.50 -7.63
C ALA A 272 2.31 5.94 -9.04
N ILE A 273 2.04 5.08 -10.02
CA ILE A 273 2.46 5.26 -11.42
C ILE A 273 1.99 6.60 -11.98
N GLU A 274 0.85 7.12 -11.53
CA GLU A 274 0.28 8.38 -12.01
C GLU A 274 1.13 9.62 -11.66
N PHE A 275 2.04 9.50 -10.69
CA PHE A 275 3.00 10.56 -10.31
C PHE A 275 4.41 10.32 -10.87
N HIS A 276 4.60 9.29 -11.70
CA HIS A 276 5.86 9.05 -12.40
C HIS A 276 6.00 9.99 -13.61
N GLU A 277 7.20 10.04 -14.16
CA GLU A 277 7.45 10.81 -15.38
C GLU A 277 6.84 10.10 -16.59
N HIS A 278 5.97 10.80 -17.31
CA HIS A 278 5.31 10.26 -18.49
C HIS A 278 5.51 11.14 -19.73
N ASN A 279 5.76 10.50 -20.87
CA ASN A 279 5.68 11.18 -22.15
C ASN A 279 4.21 11.23 -22.60
N ILE A 280 3.67 12.43 -22.80
CA ILE A 280 2.26 12.62 -23.19
C ILE A 280 2.07 12.73 -24.71
N THR A 281 3.15 12.69 -25.50
CA THR A 281 3.12 12.88 -26.97
C THR A 281 2.14 11.92 -27.64
N GLU A 282 2.19 10.62 -27.30
CA GLU A 282 1.32 9.60 -27.91
C GLU A 282 -0.15 9.80 -27.53
N ALA A 283 -0.43 10.04 -26.25
CA ALA A 283 -1.78 10.32 -25.77
C ALA A 283 -2.35 11.59 -26.42
N PHE A 284 -1.51 12.59 -26.62
CA PHE A 284 -1.86 13.84 -27.27
C PHE A 284 -2.13 13.64 -28.77
N ASP A 285 -1.28 12.92 -29.49
CA ASP A 285 -1.48 12.61 -30.91
C ASP A 285 -2.74 11.77 -31.14
N LYS A 286 -2.97 10.76 -30.28
CA LYS A 286 -4.19 9.96 -30.29
C LYS A 286 -5.43 10.82 -30.04
N THR A 287 -5.37 11.74 -29.09
CA THR A 287 -6.45 12.71 -28.82
C THR A 287 -6.72 13.60 -30.04
N LEU A 288 -5.68 14.10 -30.70
CA LEU A 288 -5.82 14.97 -31.87
C LEU A 288 -6.35 14.23 -33.11
N THR A 289 -6.18 12.92 -33.17
CA THR A 289 -6.73 12.10 -34.27
C THR A 289 -8.21 11.74 -34.07
N ASP A 290 -8.72 11.84 -32.84
CA ASP A 290 -10.11 11.54 -32.49
C ASP A 290 -11.11 12.46 -33.25
N PRO A 291 -12.14 11.90 -33.92
CA PRO A 291 -13.10 12.70 -34.68
C PRO A 291 -13.92 13.67 -33.81
N GLY A 292 -14.26 13.28 -32.58
CA GLY A 292 -15.01 14.12 -31.64
C GLY A 292 -14.21 15.34 -31.22
N VAL A 293 -12.92 15.13 -30.89
CA VAL A 293 -11.99 16.22 -30.56
C VAL A 293 -11.74 17.11 -31.77
N LYS A 294 -11.49 16.56 -32.97
CA LYS A 294 -11.33 17.35 -34.19
C LYS A 294 -12.52 18.28 -34.46
N LYS A 295 -13.75 17.76 -34.29
CA LYS A 295 -14.98 18.56 -34.44
C LYS A 295 -15.06 19.67 -33.41
N TYR A 296 -14.69 19.37 -32.15
CA TYR A 296 -14.66 20.35 -31.08
C TYR A 296 -13.64 21.48 -31.36
N LEU A 297 -12.44 21.13 -31.81
CA LEU A 297 -11.37 22.08 -32.13
C LEU A 297 -11.73 22.94 -33.35
N ALA A 298 -12.36 22.37 -34.38
CA ALA A 298 -12.79 23.10 -35.58
C ALA A 298 -13.91 24.12 -35.31
N GLY A 299 -14.72 23.91 -34.27
CA GLY A 299 -15.78 24.84 -33.86
C GLY A 299 -15.33 25.96 -32.94
N SER A 300 -14.07 25.92 -32.49
CA SER A 300 -13.50 26.86 -31.52
C SER A 300 -12.43 27.71 -32.20
N PHE A 301 -12.08 28.87 -31.65
CA PHE A 301 -11.11 29.82 -32.23
C PHE A 301 -9.65 29.32 -32.20
N TYR A 302 -9.40 28.03 -32.41
CA TYR A 302 -8.05 27.47 -32.47
C TYR A 302 -7.40 27.67 -33.85
N PRO A 303 -6.06 27.78 -33.91
CA PRO A 303 -5.35 27.79 -35.19
C PRO A 303 -5.63 26.52 -36.01
N THR A 304 -5.75 26.68 -37.32
CA THR A 304 -5.88 25.53 -38.24
C THR A 304 -4.55 24.84 -38.52
N ASP A 305 -3.44 25.58 -38.38
CA ASP A 305 -2.10 25.07 -38.62
C ASP A 305 -1.64 24.14 -37.48
N PRO A 306 -1.09 22.95 -37.77
CA PRO A 306 -0.78 21.95 -36.74
C PRO A 306 0.21 22.42 -35.65
N ILE A 307 1.22 23.22 -36.02
CA ILE A 307 2.27 23.66 -35.09
C ILE A 307 1.75 24.74 -34.11
N PRO A 308 1.11 25.83 -34.58
CA PRO A 308 0.42 26.78 -33.70
C PRO A 308 -0.68 26.12 -32.86
N LEU A 309 -1.46 25.21 -33.46
CA LEU A 309 -2.50 24.47 -32.74
C LEU A 309 -1.91 23.70 -31.56
N ARG A 310 -0.87 22.88 -31.80
CA ARG A 310 -0.24 22.09 -30.74
C ARG A 310 0.33 22.98 -29.64
N THR A 311 0.89 24.13 -29.99
CA THR A 311 1.43 25.10 -29.02
C THR A 311 0.33 25.67 -28.12
N GLU A 312 -0.80 26.08 -28.69
CA GLU A 312 -1.93 26.61 -27.93
C GLU A 312 -2.57 25.54 -27.03
N LEU A 313 -2.74 24.33 -27.54
CA LEU A 313 -3.29 23.21 -26.76
C LEU A 313 -2.37 22.81 -25.59
N LYS A 314 -1.04 22.86 -25.76
CA LYS A 314 -0.09 22.68 -24.65
C LYS A 314 -0.27 23.74 -23.57
N ARG A 315 -0.43 25.00 -23.98
CA ARG A 315 -0.68 26.12 -23.07
C ARG A 315 -1.98 25.92 -22.29
N GLU A 316 -3.03 25.44 -22.95
CA GLU A 316 -4.29 25.11 -22.29
C GLU A 316 -4.12 23.95 -21.29
N ILE A 317 -3.42 22.87 -21.66
CA ILE A 317 -3.08 21.78 -20.73
C ILE A 317 -2.34 22.32 -19.51
N GLN A 318 -1.27 23.10 -19.69
CA GLN A 318 -0.52 23.71 -18.58
C GLN A 318 -1.44 24.54 -17.67
N THR A 319 -2.32 25.35 -18.27
CA THR A 319 -3.27 26.20 -17.54
C THR A 319 -4.25 25.35 -16.73
N GLN A 320 -4.87 24.33 -17.34
CA GLN A 320 -5.83 23.46 -16.65
C GLN A 320 -5.18 22.62 -15.55
N LEU A 321 -3.97 22.10 -15.79
CA LEU A 321 -3.23 21.32 -14.80
C LEU A 321 -2.83 22.16 -13.58
N SER A 322 -2.68 23.48 -13.71
CA SER A 322 -2.50 24.37 -12.56
C SER A 322 -3.68 24.39 -11.58
N TYR A 323 -4.85 23.93 -12.03
CA TYR A 323 -6.05 23.73 -11.22
C TYR A 323 -6.32 22.24 -10.91
N ASP A 324 -5.30 21.38 -11.05
CA ASP A 324 -5.40 19.92 -10.90
C ASP A 324 -6.52 19.32 -11.78
N ARG A 325 -6.63 19.73 -13.06
CA ARG A 325 -7.63 19.22 -14.02
C ARG A 325 -7.05 19.06 -15.42
N TRP A 326 -7.51 18.04 -16.14
CA TRP A 326 -7.25 17.91 -17.58
C TRP A 326 -8.27 18.73 -18.38
N PRO A 327 -7.89 19.30 -19.56
CA PRO A 327 -8.87 19.86 -20.47
C PRO A 327 -9.90 18.81 -20.89
N TYR A 328 -11.17 19.20 -21.02
CA TYR A 328 -12.26 18.26 -21.30
C TYR A 328 -12.16 17.57 -22.66
N TRP A 329 -11.40 18.15 -23.59
CA TRP A 329 -11.16 17.57 -24.90
C TRP A 329 -10.04 16.53 -24.89
N PHE A 330 -9.22 16.47 -23.83
CA PHE A 330 -8.09 15.55 -23.76
C PHE A 330 -8.53 14.16 -23.30
N ILE A 331 -8.20 13.13 -24.07
CA ILE A 331 -8.53 11.74 -23.72
C ILE A 331 -7.43 11.21 -22.81
N VAL A 332 -7.64 11.34 -21.50
CA VAL A 332 -6.66 10.98 -20.46
C VAL A 332 -6.53 9.46 -20.34
N PRO A 333 -5.35 8.87 -20.61
CA PRO A 333 -5.05 7.49 -20.25
C PRO A 333 -5.04 7.29 -18.72
N PRO A 334 -5.38 6.10 -18.19
CA PRO A 334 -5.41 5.84 -16.75
C PRO A 334 -4.13 6.23 -16.00
N GLU A 335 -2.97 6.00 -16.61
CA GLU A 335 -1.65 6.33 -16.08
C GLU A 335 -1.37 7.84 -16.00
N LEU A 336 -2.13 8.68 -16.71
CA LEU A 336 -2.01 10.15 -16.65
C LEU A 336 -3.09 10.78 -15.75
N ASP A 337 -4.06 10.01 -15.25
CA ASP A 337 -5.16 10.54 -14.41
C ASP A 337 -4.75 10.76 -12.94
N PHE A 338 -3.62 11.44 -12.77
CA PHE A 338 -3.12 11.86 -11.47
C PHE A 338 -4.14 12.69 -10.66
N PRO A 339 -5.03 13.52 -11.23
CA PRO A 339 -6.00 14.26 -10.42
C PRO A 339 -7.05 13.36 -9.78
N ALA A 340 -7.56 12.35 -10.49
CA ALA A 340 -8.47 11.37 -9.90
C ALA A 340 -7.74 10.54 -8.84
N LYS A 341 -6.50 10.09 -9.13
CA LYS A 341 -5.67 9.36 -8.19
C LYS A 341 -5.40 10.17 -6.92
N LYS A 342 -4.95 11.42 -7.04
CA LYS A 342 -4.68 12.34 -5.93
C LYS A 342 -5.89 12.52 -5.02
N ARG A 343 -7.08 12.78 -5.58
CA ARG A 343 -8.32 12.90 -4.79
C ARG A 343 -8.66 11.62 -4.03
N ARG A 344 -8.53 10.46 -4.68
CA ARG A 344 -8.77 9.17 -4.05
C ARG A 344 -7.79 8.92 -2.89
N LEU A 345 -6.50 9.15 -3.11
CA LEU A 345 -5.48 8.97 -2.07
C LEU A 345 -5.73 9.88 -0.86
N PHE A 346 -6.10 11.15 -1.08
CA PHE A 346 -6.50 12.04 0.02
C PHE A 346 -7.68 11.49 0.82
N GLN A 347 -8.72 10.99 0.16
CA GLN A 347 -9.88 10.39 0.84
C GLN A 347 -9.51 9.16 1.65
N GLU A 348 -8.61 8.32 1.13
CA GLU A 348 -8.11 7.13 1.82
C GLU A 348 -7.29 7.53 3.06
N TYR A 349 -6.37 8.50 2.95
CA TYR A 349 -5.62 9.01 4.10
C TYR A 349 -6.53 9.67 5.14
N ASP A 350 -7.48 10.51 4.72
CA ASP A 350 -8.43 11.17 5.62
C ASP A 350 -9.31 10.16 6.35
N SER A 351 -9.69 9.07 5.67
CA SER A 351 -10.43 7.96 6.27
C SER A 351 -9.60 7.28 7.36
N PHE A 352 -8.31 7.07 7.14
CA PHE A 352 -7.41 6.52 8.16
C PHE A 352 -7.22 7.49 9.33
N ILE A 353 -6.84 8.74 9.05
CA ILE A 353 -6.53 9.78 10.05
C ILE A 353 -7.74 10.00 10.98
N SER A 354 -8.94 10.12 10.41
CA SER A 354 -10.16 10.35 11.19
C SER A 354 -10.57 9.16 12.06
N ARG A 355 -10.36 7.93 11.59
CA ARG A 355 -10.74 6.71 12.33
C ARG A 355 -9.69 6.29 13.36
N ARG A 356 -8.41 6.59 13.12
CA ARG A 356 -7.27 6.00 13.84
C ARG A 356 -6.31 7.06 14.39
N SER A 357 -6.83 8.15 14.95
CA SER A 357 -6.05 9.27 15.50
C SER A 357 -4.97 8.91 16.52
N LYS A 358 -5.07 7.75 17.18
CA LYS A 358 -4.10 7.25 18.17
C LYS A 358 -3.15 6.16 17.63
N SER A 359 -3.22 5.82 16.34
CA SER A 359 -2.38 4.76 15.78
C SER A 359 -0.91 5.19 15.77
N PRO A 360 0.04 4.28 16.06
CA PRO A 360 1.47 4.55 15.89
C PRO A 360 1.85 4.84 14.44
N ARG A 361 1.00 4.48 13.46
CA ARG A 361 1.20 4.74 12.03
C ARG A 361 0.73 6.14 11.58
N MET A 362 0.22 6.97 12.48
CA MET A 362 -0.23 8.33 12.16
C MET A 362 0.83 9.22 11.52
N PRO A 363 2.11 9.23 11.98
CA PRO A 363 3.15 10.04 11.36
C PRO A 363 3.34 9.74 9.86
N ILE A 364 3.34 8.46 9.49
CA ILE A 364 3.46 8.01 8.10
C ILE A 364 2.27 8.49 7.26
N ALA A 365 1.05 8.38 7.80
CA ALA A 365 -0.15 8.82 7.09
C ALA A 365 -0.15 10.34 6.85
N LEU A 366 0.22 11.14 7.85
CA LEU A 366 0.37 12.59 7.71
C LEU A 366 1.50 12.95 6.75
N TYR A 367 2.61 12.23 6.80
CA TYR A 367 3.74 12.39 5.89
C TYR A 367 3.35 12.15 4.43
N TYR A 368 2.71 11.02 4.11
CA TYR A 368 2.25 10.75 2.74
C TYR A 368 1.18 11.73 2.28
N LYS A 369 0.29 12.15 3.18
CA LYS A 369 -0.70 13.20 2.88
C LYS A 369 -0.03 14.53 2.56
N ALA A 370 1.00 14.92 3.32
CA ALA A 370 1.76 16.14 3.09
C ALA A 370 2.54 16.07 1.77
N LEU A 371 3.27 14.97 1.51
CA LEU A 371 3.95 14.75 0.24
C LEU A 371 2.97 14.82 -0.94
N LEU A 372 1.84 14.12 -0.87
CA LEU A 372 0.81 14.13 -1.91
C LEU A 372 0.30 15.55 -2.21
N SER A 373 0.17 16.39 -1.19
CA SER A 373 -0.23 17.79 -1.38
C SER A 373 0.80 18.61 -2.15
N GLU A 374 2.08 18.25 -2.06
CA GLU A 374 3.20 18.93 -2.73
C GLU A 374 3.51 18.41 -4.11
N TYR A 375 3.02 17.23 -4.50
CA TYR A 375 3.12 16.75 -5.87
C TYR A 375 2.42 17.73 -6.82
N ARG A 376 3.24 18.43 -7.61
CA ARG A 376 2.82 19.40 -8.64
C ARG A 376 3.48 19.06 -9.99
N PRO A 377 2.77 19.21 -11.11
CA PRO A 377 3.37 19.09 -12.43
C PRO A 377 4.42 20.20 -12.68
N ASP A 378 5.54 19.85 -13.28
CA ASP A 378 6.49 20.81 -13.83
C ASP A 378 5.98 21.30 -15.19
N TYR A 379 5.30 22.45 -15.17
CA TYR A 379 4.68 23.02 -16.36
C TYR A 379 5.73 23.39 -17.43
N ASN A 380 6.94 23.78 -17.04
CA ASN A 380 7.98 24.19 -17.99
C ASN A 380 8.43 23.02 -18.86
N ILE A 381 8.69 21.88 -18.23
CA ILE A 381 9.08 20.65 -18.92
C ILE A 381 7.95 20.16 -19.82
N LEU A 382 6.70 20.23 -19.35
CA LEU A 382 5.53 19.83 -20.12
C LEU A 382 5.38 20.65 -21.42
N GLY A 383 5.49 21.97 -21.34
CA GLY A 383 5.34 22.83 -22.52
C GLY A 383 6.44 22.65 -23.56
N GLN A 384 7.67 22.39 -23.09
CA GLN A 384 8.86 22.26 -23.94
C GLN A 384 9.00 20.86 -24.55
N LYS A 385 8.79 19.82 -23.76
CA LYS A 385 9.13 18.44 -24.11
C LYS A 385 7.95 17.48 -24.15
N GLU A 386 6.75 17.93 -23.78
CA GLU A 386 5.56 17.07 -23.67
C GLU A 386 5.78 15.91 -22.70
N ILE A 387 6.54 16.20 -21.63
CA ILE A 387 6.79 15.28 -20.54
C ILE A 387 6.05 15.80 -19.30
N LEU A 388 5.13 15.00 -18.80
CA LEU A 388 4.48 15.22 -17.51
C LEU A 388 5.42 14.70 -16.43
N ARG A 389 6.21 15.61 -15.86
CA ARG A 389 7.06 15.35 -14.71
C ARG A 389 6.47 15.99 -13.47
N PHE A 390 6.59 15.33 -12.33
CA PHE A 390 6.20 15.90 -11.05
C PHE A 390 7.42 16.27 -10.21
N TYR A 391 7.25 17.29 -9.38
CA TYR A 391 8.19 17.66 -8.33
C TYR A 391 7.47 17.76 -6.99
N ASN A 392 8.22 17.56 -5.92
CA ASN A 392 7.75 17.69 -4.54
C ASN A 392 8.82 18.31 -3.63
N ASP A 393 9.93 18.82 -4.15
CA ASP A 393 11.08 19.36 -3.42
C ASP A 393 10.91 20.84 -3.00
N TYR A 394 9.75 21.43 -3.25
CA TYR A 394 9.41 22.79 -2.86
C TYR A 394 8.23 22.81 -1.87
N PRO A 395 8.36 23.48 -0.70
CA PRO A 395 7.27 23.59 0.27
C PRO A 395 6.19 24.55 -0.23
N HIS A 396 4.98 24.04 -0.44
CA HIS A 396 3.85 24.88 -0.82
C HIS A 396 3.06 25.34 0.42
N ARG A 397 2.51 26.56 0.38
CA ARG A 397 1.82 27.13 1.56
C ARG A 397 0.57 26.33 2.00
N ASP A 398 -0.09 25.66 1.06
CA ASP A 398 -1.24 24.81 1.31
C ASP A 398 -0.87 23.49 2.00
N SER A 399 0.36 22.98 1.80
CA SER A 399 0.87 21.77 2.49
C SER A 399 1.35 22.06 3.92
N LEU A 400 1.78 23.31 4.21
CA LEU A 400 2.39 23.69 5.49
C LEU A 400 1.55 23.32 6.71
N LYS A 401 0.22 23.45 6.63
CA LYS A 401 -0.65 23.06 7.75
C LYS A 401 -0.44 21.60 8.15
N ILE A 402 -0.36 20.70 7.18
CA ILE A 402 -0.19 19.26 7.42
C ILE A 402 1.22 18.99 7.97
N TRP A 403 2.23 19.71 7.49
CA TRP A 403 3.58 19.64 8.04
C TRP A 403 3.67 20.11 9.49
N HIS A 404 2.98 21.20 9.83
CA HIS A 404 2.86 21.66 11.22
C HIS A 404 2.14 20.63 12.10
N ASP A 405 1.02 20.08 11.63
CA ASP A 405 0.29 19.02 12.36
C ASP A 405 1.20 17.81 12.64
N LEU A 406 2.00 17.38 11.66
CA LEU A 406 2.98 16.29 11.82
C LEU A 406 4.07 16.63 12.83
N TYR A 407 4.66 17.83 12.74
CA TYR A 407 5.71 18.27 13.66
C TYR A 407 5.22 18.41 15.10
N GLU A 408 4.06 19.04 15.30
CA GLU A 408 3.52 19.36 16.62
C GLU A 408 2.97 18.11 17.33
N GLN A 409 2.28 17.23 16.61
CA GLN A 409 1.66 16.05 17.21
C GLN A 409 2.63 14.87 17.34
N PHE A 410 3.64 14.77 16.46
CA PHE A 410 4.58 13.66 16.41
C PHE A 410 6.05 14.12 16.31
N PRO A 411 6.53 14.96 17.24
CA PRO A 411 7.86 15.58 17.16
C PRO A 411 9.02 14.59 17.21
N ASP A 412 8.81 13.37 17.70
CA ASP A 412 9.84 12.33 17.82
C ASP A 412 9.83 11.32 16.66
N SER A 413 8.87 11.42 15.75
CA SER A 413 8.83 10.57 14.55
C SER A 413 9.93 10.95 13.55
N SER A 414 10.47 9.98 12.81
CA SER A 414 11.45 10.27 11.75
C SER A 414 10.85 11.12 10.62
N GLU A 415 9.56 10.95 10.32
CA GLU A 415 8.83 11.76 9.33
C GLU A 415 8.80 13.24 9.69
N SER A 416 8.75 13.57 11.00
CA SER A 416 8.76 14.96 11.46
C SER A 416 10.08 15.69 11.16
N LEU A 417 11.15 14.98 10.78
CA LEU A 417 12.40 15.61 10.34
C LEU A 417 12.22 16.34 9.01
N GLU A 418 11.47 15.77 8.05
CA GLU A 418 11.17 16.45 6.79
C GLU A 418 10.23 17.64 7.06
N ALA A 419 9.25 17.48 7.95
CA ALA A 419 8.37 18.57 8.39
C ALA A 419 9.17 19.78 8.91
N ARG A 420 10.18 19.53 9.77
CA ARG A 420 11.08 20.58 10.28
C ARG A 420 11.79 21.33 9.18
N TRP A 421 12.32 20.63 8.17
CA TRP A 421 12.98 21.26 7.03
C TRP A 421 12.01 22.16 6.24
N ARG A 422 10.80 21.67 5.95
CA ARG A 422 9.76 22.43 5.23
C ARG A 422 9.35 23.69 5.99
N ILE A 423 9.08 23.55 7.29
CA ILE A 423 8.71 24.65 8.19
C ILE A 423 9.86 25.65 8.29
N ALA A 424 11.11 25.19 8.46
CA ALA A 424 12.28 26.07 8.51
C ALA A 424 12.46 26.87 7.22
N LYS A 425 12.20 26.27 6.05
CA LYS A 425 12.24 26.97 4.76
C LYS A 425 11.18 28.08 4.69
N ASP A 426 9.95 27.82 5.13
CA ASP A 426 8.90 28.85 5.19
C ASP A 426 9.23 29.96 6.20
N LEU A 427 9.74 29.62 7.40
CA LEU A 427 10.20 30.58 8.40
C LEU A 427 11.32 31.48 7.86
N ALA A 428 12.32 30.90 7.19
CA ALA A 428 13.36 31.66 6.52
C ALA A 428 12.79 32.56 5.41
N GLY A 429 11.78 32.09 4.69
CA GLY A 429 11.00 32.86 3.73
C GLY A 429 10.24 34.06 4.30
N ARG A 430 9.95 34.05 5.60
CA ARG A 430 9.36 35.17 6.35
C ARG A 430 10.41 36.08 6.98
N GLY A 431 11.70 35.77 6.82
CA GLY A 431 12.80 36.47 7.47
C GLY A 431 13.07 36.02 8.92
N GLU A 432 12.39 34.96 9.41
CA GLU A 432 12.55 34.44 10.77
C GLU A 432 13.75 33.48 10.89
N PHE A 433 14.92 33.90 10.38
CA PHE A 433 16.11 33.05 10.22
C PHE A 433 16.59 32.40 11.52
N GLY A 434 16.47 33.08 12.66
CA GLY A 434 16.86 32.50 13.95
C GLY A 434 15.98 31.33 14.38
N GLN A 435 14.68 31.36 14.05
CA GLN A 435 13.79 30.23 14.33
C GLN A 435 14.05 29.09 13.34
N ALA A 436 14.25 29.42 12.07
CA ALA A 436 14.62 28.45 11.04
C ALA A 436 15.92 27.70 11.40
N ASP A 437 16.99 28.39 11.78
CA ASP A 437 18.26 27.73 12.15
C ASP A 437 18.12 26.82 13.38
N ARG A 438 17.36 27.23 14.41
CA ARG A 438 17.06 26.36 15.56
C ARG A 438 16.38 25.07 15.13
N LEU A 439 15.36 25.17 14.29
CA LEU A 439 14.59 24.02 13.82
C LEU A 439 15.44 23.07 12.94
N LEU A 440 16.33 23.63 12.11
CA LEU A 440 17.27 22.86 11.30
C LEU A 440 18.31 22.13 12.17
N LYS A 441 18.82 22.80 13.20
CA LYS A 441 19.78 22.21 14.14
C LYS A 441 19.14 21.04 14.89
N GLU A 442 17.93 21.22 15.42
CA GLU A 442 17.17 20.14 16.06
C GLU A 442 16.95 18.95 15.11
N ALA A 443 16.60 19.23 13.85
CA ALA A 443 16.41 18.18 12.85
C ALA A 443 17.71 17.42 12.56
N GLN A 444 18.85 18.11 12.44
CA GLN A 444 20.16 17.48 12.22
C GLN A 444 20.57 16.57 13.38
N GLU A 445 20.38 17.00 14.63
CA GLU A 445 20.71 16.21 15.83
C GLU A 445 19.88 14.91 15.87
N LYS A 446 18.56 15.00 15.68
CA LYS A 446 17.68 13.82 15.64
C LYS A 446 17.93 12.91 14.42
N LEU A 447 18.32 13.47 13.28
CA LEU A 447 18.61 12.70 12.07
C LEU A 447 19.81 11.77 12.27
N VAL A 448 20.87 12.24 12.93
CA VAL A 448 22.04 11.44 13.26
C VAL A 448 21.68 10.28 14.19
N GLU A 449 20.77 10.49 15.14
CA GLU A 449 20.24 9.43 15.99
C GLU A 449 19.44 8.40 15.18
N CYS A 450 18.54 8.84 14.29
CA CYS A 450 17.73 7.96 13.45
C CYS A 450 18.60 7.08 12.53
N LEU A 451 19.63 7.65 11.89
CA LEU A 451 20.55 6.89 11.03
C LEU A 451 21.29 5.80 11.83
N LYS A 452 21.75 6.12 13.04
CA LYS A 452 22.41 5.14 13.93
C LYS A 452 21.49 4.00 14.35
N LEU A 453 20.19 4.27 14.54
CA LEU A 453 19.20 3.22 14.85
C LEU A 453 19.00 2.31 13.63
N LEU A 454 18.82 2.89 12.44
CA LEU A 454 18.65 2.12 11.20
C LEU A 454 19.86 1.24 10.86
N GLU A 455 21.08 1.68 11.17
CA GLU A 455 22.29 0.87 11.00
C GLU A 455 22.31 -0.35 11.94
N LYS A 456 21.79 -0.21 13.17
CA LYS A 456 21.70 -1.31 14.15
C LYS A 456 20.61 -2.32 13.79
N ASP A 457 19.54 -1.86 13.17
CA ASP A 457 18.37 -2.68 12.83
C ASP A 457 18.52 -3.45 11.50
N GLN A 458 19.64 -3.32 10.79
CA GLN A 458 19.89 -4.11 9.59
C GLN A 458 19.93 -5.61 9.94
N PRO A 459 19.02 -6.42 9.38
CA PRO A 459 18.88 -7.81 9.79
C PRO A 459 20.13 -8.62 9.43
N PRO A 460 20.65 -9.45 10.37
CA PRO A 460 21.83 -10.26 10.14
C PRO A 460 21.51 -11.41 9.17
N GLY A 461 21.95 -11.29 7.91
CA GLY A 461 22.12 -12.38 6.94
C GLY A 461 20.88 -13.25 6.60
N ASP A 462 21.05 -14.14 5.62
CA ASP A 462 20.01 -15.06 5.15
C ASP A 462 19.72 -16.18 6.18
N THR A 463 18.88 -15.87 7.16
CA THR A 463 18.31 -16.88 8.07
C THR A 463 17.07 -17.55 7.47
N PHE A 464 16.69 -18.73 7.94
CA PHE A 464 15.47 -19.44 7.47
C PHE A 464 14.18 -18.62 7.64
N PHE A 465 14.17 -17.68 8.59
CA PHE A 465 13.07 -16.75 8.83
C PHE A 465 13.21 -15.41 8.09
N SER A 466 14.21 -15.27 7.20
CA SER A 466 14.37 -14.10 6.33
C SER A 466 13.15 -13.74 5.47
N PRO A 467 12.21 -14.67 5.15
CA PRO A 467 10.94 -14.31 4.52
C PRO A 467 10.04 -13.44 5.40
N PHE A 468 10.15 -13.55 6.72
CA PHE A 468 9.36 -12.76 7.66
C PHE A 468 10.11 -11.48 7.99
N ARG A 469 9.71 -10.39 7.36
CA ARG A 469 10.29 -9.07 7.60
C ARG A 469 9.23 -8.20 8.23
N PRO A 470 9.45 -7.68 9.45
CA PRO A 470 8.53 -6.72 10.03
C PRO A 470 8.40 -5.53 9.06
N LEU A 471 7.22 -4.92 9.04
CA LEU A 471 7.03 -3.72 8.27
C LEU A 471 7.98 -2.63 8.78
N ALA A 472 8.47 -1.78 7.89
CA ALA A 472 9.26 -0.63 8.31
C ALA A 472 8.42 0.24 9.27
N ASP A 473 9.00 0.61 10.41
CA ASP A 473 8.33 1.46 11.40
C ASP A 473 8.25 2.93 10.99
N SER A 474 8.95 3.31 9.92
CA SER A 474 8.94 4.64 9.34
C SER A 474 8.94 4.59 7.81
N ALA A 475 8.38 5.62 7.18
CA ALA A 475 8.52 5.91 5.75
C ALA A 475 9.89 6.51 5.38
N MET A 476 10.68 6.93 6.38
CA MET A 476 12.01 7.52 6.21
C MET A 476 13.07 6.42 6.12
N THR A 477 13.40 6.04 4.89
CA THR A 477 14.50 5.10 4.63
C THR A 477 15.86 5.77 4.89
N ALA A 478 16.91 4.96 5.07
CA ALA A 478 18.28 5.49 5.22
C ALA A 478 18.66 6.43 4.06
N PHE A 479 18.28 6.07 2.83
CA PHE A 479 18.47 6.92 1.65
C PHE A 479 17.77 8.28 1.77
N LYS A 480 16.49 8.29 2.15
CA LYS A 480 15.72 9.53 2.33
C LYS A 480 16.30 10.41 3.45
N LEU A 481 16.76 9.80 4.54
CA LEU A 481 17.41 10.52 5.63
C LEU A 481 18.75 11.13 5.18
N THR A 482 19.56 10.42 4.40
CA THR A 482 20.78 11.01 3.82
C THR A 482 20.46 12.17 2.88
N GLU A 483 19.44 12.04 2.04
CA GLU A 483 19.00 13.13 1.16
C GLU A 483 18.51 14.34 1.96
N LEU A 484 17.70 14.10 3.00
CA LEU A 484 17.22 15.13 3.91
C LEU A 484 18.36 15.82 4.66
N GLN A 485 19.39 15.08 5.08
CA GLN A 485 20.59 15.67 5.68
C GLN A 485 21.27 16.67 4.74
N GLY A 486 21.38 16.32 3.46
CA GLY A 486 21.86 17.25 2.43
C GLY A 486 20.99 18.50 2.32
N LYS A 487 19.66 18.36 2.30
CA LYS A 487 18.70 19.47 2.26
C LYS A 487 18.78 20.38 3.48
N LEU A 488 18.94 19.80 4.68
CA LEU A 488 19.10 20.53 5.94
C LEU A 488 20.41 21.34 5.92
N ASN A 489 21.52 20.71 5.54
CA ASN A 489 22.83 21.36 5.46
C ASN A 489 22.83 22.51 4.44
N LEU A 490 22.26 22.28 3.26
CA LEU A 490 22.10 23.28 2.20
C LEU A 490 21.33 24.50 2.69
N LEU A 491 20.15 24.29 3.27
CA LEU A 491 19.32 25.40 3.75
C LEU A 491 19.99 26.14 4.90
N ARG A 492 20.61 25.43 5.85
CA ARG A 492 21.30 26.02 6.99
C ARG A 492 22.49 26.87 6.56
N ASN A 493 23.25 26.40 5.57
CA ASN A 493 24.36 27.16 4.97
C ASN A 493 23.84 28.44 4.29
N LEU A 494 22.79 28.31 3.46
CA LEU A 494 22.18 29.44 2.77
C LEU A 494 21.65 30.52 3.72
N ILE A 495 21.02 30.15 4.83
CA ILE A 495 20.49 31.11 5.82
C ILE A 495 21.52 31.53 6.89
N GLY A 496 22.78 31.09 6.73
CA GLY A 496 23.87 31.36 7.64
C GLY A 496 24.19 32.85 7.77
N PRO A 497 24.97 33.23 8.80
CA PRO A 497 25.31 34.63 9.06
C PRO A 497 26.05 35.28 7.88
N GLU A 498 26.83 34.51 7.11
CA GLU A 498 27.61 34.99 5.96
C GLU A 498 26.72 35.65 4.89
N ASN A 499 25.56 35.05 4.60
CA ASN A 499 24.57 35.57 3.65
C ASN A 499 23.67 36.68 4.22
N ARG A 500 23.92 37.09 5.47
CA ARG A 500 23.13 38.10 6.20
C ARG A 500 23.96 39.32 6.59
N VAL A 501 25.27 39.33 6.33
CA VAL A 501 26.14 40.45 6.69
C VAL A 501 25.86 41.65 5.78
N GLY A 502 25.50 42.79 6.38
CA GLY A 502 25.43 44.08 5.68
C GLY A 502 24.15 44.86 5.97
N GLU A 503 23.53 45.39 4.91
CA GLU A 503 22.36 46.26 5.00
C GLU A 503 21.08 45.47 5.38
N PRO A 504 20.11 46.10 6.07
CA PRO A 504 18.85 45.45 6.47
C PRO A 504 18.04 44.86 5.30
N ASP A 505 18.22 45.35 4.08
CA ASP A 505 17.52 44.83 2.91
C ASP A 505 18.09 43.49 2.39
N ILE A 506 19.29 43.08 2.82
CA ILE A 506 19.87 41.77 2.49
C ILE A 506 18.97 40.65 3.03
N GLU A 507 18.50 40.78 4.27
CA GLU A 507 17.62 39.79 4.90
C GLU A 507 16.30 39.60 4.12
N LYS A 508 15.74 40.70 3.59
CA LYS A 508 14.54 40.63 2.74
C LYS A 508 14.83 39.95 1.40
N ARG A 509 15.98 40.23 0.78
CA ARG A 509 16.41 39.59 -0.48
C ARG A 509 16.65 38.09 -0.27
N LEU A 510 17.30 37.71 0.83
CA LEU A 510 17.53 36.32 1.22
C LEU A 510 16.21 35.59 1.45
N ALA A 511 15.30 36.17 2.23
CA ALA A 511 13.97 35.58 2.47
C ALA A 511 13.20 35.37 1.16
N ARG A 512 13.24 36.36 0.25
CA ARG A 512 12.65 36.24 -1.10
C ARG A 512 13.31 35.12 -1.90
N PHE A 513 14.63 35.05 -1.92
CA PHE A 513 15.39 34.04 -2.65
C PHE A 513 15.10 32.61 -2.16
N VAL A 514 15.08 32.40 -0.84
CA VAL A 514 14.77 31.09 -0.20
C VAL A 514 13.40 30.56 -0.64
N MET A 515 12.43 31.45 -0.85
CA MET A 515 11.07 31.09 -1.27
C MET A 515 10.84 31.07 -2.77
N LEU A 516 11.84 31.35 -3.61
CA LEU A 516 11.64 31.20 -5.05
C LEU A 516 11.45 29.73 -5.42
N ASN A 517 10.41 29.44 -6.20
CA ASN A 517 10.14 28.10 -6.70
C ASN A 517 10.91 27.87 -8.01
N PRO A 518 11.90 26.96 -8.05
CA PRO A 518 12.68 26.70 -9.27
C PRO A 518 11.85 26.14 -10.43
N HIS A 519 10.64 25.62 -10.15
CA HIS A 519 9.74 25.06 -11.17
C HIS A 519 8.77 26.07 -11.77
N ASN A 520 8.70 27.30 -11.25
CA ASN A 520 7.85 28.33 -11.84
C ASN A 520 8.46 28.86 -13.16
N ALA A 521 7.62 29.19 -14.13
CA ALA A 521 8.05 29.77 -15.41
C ALA A 521 8.74 31.13 -15.26
N ASP A 522 8.39 31.89 -14.22
CA ASP A 522 8.93 33.21 -13.90
C ASP A 522 10.18 33.17 -13.01
N PHE A 523 10.70 31.98 -12.68
CA PHE A 523 11.83 31.82 -11.77
C PHE A 523 13.08 32.60 -12.26
N SER A 524 13.42 32.48 -13.54
CA SER A 524 14.56 33.23 -14.12
C SER A 524 14.38 34.74 -14.02
N TRP A 525 13.16 35.23 -14.22
CA TRP A 525 12.85 36.66 -14.14
C TRP A 525 13.02 37.18 -12.71
N HIS A 526 12.56 36.42 -11.72
CA HIS A 526 12.74 36.75 -10.30
C HIS A 526 14.22 36.78 -9.88
N LEU A 527 15.05 35.86 -10.40
CA LEU A 527 16.50 35.90 -10.17
C LEU A 527 17.13 37.15 -10.78
N ASP A 528 16.72 37.53 -11.99
CA ASP A 528 17.21 38.75 -12.65
C ASP A 528 16.81 40.02 -11.91
N GLU A 529 15.60 40.05 -11.35
CA GLU A 529 15.14 41.16 -10.52
C GLU A 529 15.96 41.28 -9.23
N LEU A 530 16.21 40.16 -8.54
CA LEU A 530 17.07 40.14 -7.36
C LEU A 530 18.48 40.62 -7.68
N LEU A 531 19.10 40.13 -8.77
CA LEU A 531 20.46 40.54 -9.17
C LEU A 531 20.57 42.04 -9.50
N LYS A 532 19.50 42.67 -10.01
CA LYS A 532 19.47 44.12 -10.27
C LYS A 532 19.42 44.96 -9.00
N GLN A 533 18.92 44.39 -7.90
CA GLN A 533 18.82 45.05 -6.59
C GLN A 533 20.12 44.92 -5.78
N MET A 534 21.11 44.17 -6.27
CA MET A 534 22.33 43.81 -5.54
C MET A 534 23.55 44.53 -6.09
N GLY A 535 24.41 45.01 -5.20
CA GLY A 535 25.76 45.44 -5.55
C GLY A 535 26.70 44.25 -5.79
N ASP A 536 27.87 44.50 -6.38
CA ASP A 536 28.87 43.46 -6.67
C ASP A 536 29.43 42.76 -5.42
N LYS A 537 29.31 43.40 -4.26
CA LYS A 537 29.77 42.88 -2.96
C LYS A 537 28.65 42.26 -2.11
N ASP A 538 27.45 42.10 -2.65
CA ASP A 538 26.35 41.46 -1.92
C ASP A 538 26.70 39.97 -1.69
N PRO A 539 26.69 39.49 -0.44
CA PRO A 539 27.10 38.11 -0.14
C PRO A 539 26.18 37.05 -0.75
N LEU A 540 24.93 37.40 -1.12
CA LEU A 540 23.98 36.46 -1.73
C LEU A 540 24.13 36.34 -3.25
N ARG A 541 24.94 37.20 -3.86
CA ARG A 541 25.02 37.36 -5.31
C ARG A 541 25.48 36.09 -6.02
N ASP A 542 26.48 35.41 -5.46
CA ASP A 542 27.04 34.16 -5.95
C ASP A 542 26.00 33.02 -5.98
N ASN A 543 25.21 32.88 -4.92
CA ASN A 543 24.15 31.90 -4.77
C ASN A 543 23.03 32.10 -5.81
N ILE A 544 22.65 33.35 -6.09
CA ILE A 544 21.67 33.68 -7.14
C ILE A 544 22.25 33.45 -8.53
N MET A 545 23.50 33.80 -8.76
CA MET A 545 24.17 33.50 -10.03
C MET A 545 24.32 32.00 -10.27
N LEU A 546 24.57 31.21 -9.23
CA LEU A 546 24.57 29.75 -9.29
C LEU A 546 23.17 29.23 -9.68
N ALA A 547 22.12 29.68 -9.00
CA ALA A 547 20.74 29.30 -9.33
C ALA A 547 20.39 29.64 -10.78
N LYS A 548 20.79 30.82 -11.27
CA LYS A 548 20.60 31.24 -12.67
C LYS A 548 21.41 30.37 -13.64
N THR A 549 22.64 30.02 -13.29
CA THR A 549 23.50 29.15 -14.11
C THR A 549 22.92 27.75 -14.27
N LYS A 550 22.26 27.22 -13.23
CA LYS A 550 21.58 25.91 -13.27
C LYS A 550 20.43 25.86 -14.29
N LEU A 551 19.88 27.00 -14.71
CA LEU A 551 18.82 27.09 -15.71
C LEU A 551 19.32 26.98 -17.17
N VAL A 552 20.64 27.05 -17.40
CA VAL A 552 21.20 27.01 -18.76
C VAL A 552 20.97 25.62 -19.37
N PRO A 553 20.17 25.45 -20.43
CA PRO A 553 19.77 24.13 -20.92
C PRO A 553 20.94 23.31 -21.50
N ASP A 554 21.87 23.98 -22.19
CA ASP A 554 23.06 23.37 -22.76
C ASP A 554 24.07 22.98 -21.67
N GLU A 555 24.38 21.69 -21.56
CA GLU A 555 25.23 21.18 -20.47
C GLU A 555 26.68 21.64 -20.56
N GLN A 556 27.21 21.86 -21.77
CA GLN A 556 28.58 22.30 -21.98
C GLN A 556 28.74 23.77 -21.57
N LEU A 557 27.86 24.64 -22.07
CA LEU A 557 27.79 26.04 -21.68
C LEU A 557 27.51 26.19 -20.19
N ARG A 558 26.68 25.31 -19.61
CA ARG A 558 26.45 25.27 -18.16
C ARG A 558 27.75 24.93 -17.41
N ALA A 559 28.51 23.93 -17.84
CA ALA A 559 29.78 23.57 -17.22
C ALA A 559 30.80 24.71 -17.31
N GLU A 560 30.91 25.39 -18.45
CA GLU A 560 31.79 26.55 -18.65
C GLU A 560 31.42 27.70 -17.72
N LYS A 561 30.12 28.01 -17.60
CA LYS A 561 29.63 29.06 -16.70
C LYS A 561 29.83 28.70 -15.23
N LEU A 562 29.64 27.44 -14.82
CA LEU A 562 29.95 27.00 -13.46
C LEU A 562 31.45 27.13 -13.17
N ALA A 563 32.32 26.74 -14.10
CA ALA A 563 33.76 26.89 -13.95
C ALA A 563 34.21 28.36 -13.90
N GLN A 564 33.55 29.25 -14.64
CA GLN A 564 33.78 30.69 -14.52
C GLN A 564 33.31 31.23 -13.17
N LEU A 565 32.10 30.86 -12.75
CA LEU A 565 31.50 31.33 -11.51
C LEU A 565 32.33 30.91 -10.29
N HIS A 566 32.82 29.67 -10.26
CA HIS A 566 33.72 29.20 -9.18
C HIS A 566 35.03 30.00 -9.12
N ARG A 567 35.61 30.36 -10.28
CA ARG A 567 36.83 31.20 -10.32
C ARG A 567 36.58 32.60 -9.78
N GLU A 568 35.41 33.17 -10.06
CA GLU A 568 35.03 34.51 -9.62
C GLU A 568 34.72 34.55 -8.11
N PHE A 569 34.01 33.54 -7.61
CA PHE A 569 33.53 33.48 -6.22
C PHE A 569 34.29 32.44 -5.38
N GLN A 570 35.58 32.23 -5.68
CA GLN A 570 36.41 31.31 -4.91
C GLN A 570 36.42 31.76 -3.43
N ASN A 571 36.20 30.82 -2.51
CA ASN A 571 36.07 31.01 -1.05
C ASN A 571 34.72 31.55 -0.52
N THR A 572 33.70 31.65 -1.36
CA THR A 572 32.31 31.86 -0.89
C THR A 572 31.57 30.53 -0.78
N ASP A 573 30.42 30.54 -0.11
CA ASP A 573 29.56 29.37 0.00
C ASP A 573 28.93 28.98 -1.35
N GLY A 574 28.48 29.95 -2.15
CA GLY A 574 28.00 29.74 -3.50
C GLY A 574 29.11 29.29 -4.45
N GLY A 575 30.33 29.80 -4.30
CA GLY A 575 31.51 29.35 -5.04
C GLY A 575 31.92 27.90 -4.74
N MET A 576 31.81 27.48 -3.47
CA MET A 576 31.97 26.08 -3.06
C MET A 576 30.88 25.22 -3.70
N GLN A 577 29.61 25.59 -3.55
CA GLN A 577 28.49 24.82 -4.13
C GLN A 577 28.58 24.75 -5.67
N THR A 578 29.08 25.80 -6.32
CA THR A 578 29.31 25.83 -7.76
C THR A 578 30.30 24.75 -8.20
N LEU A 579 31.42 24.57 -7.47
CA LEU A 579 32.40 23.53 -7.80
C LEU A 579 31.83 22.12 -7.58
N TYR A 580 31.03 21.94 -6.53
CA TYR A 580 30.31 20.69 -6.29
C TYR A 580 29.35 20.35 -7.44
N GLU A 581 28.50 21.30 -7.85
CA GLU A 581 27.55 21.15 -8.96
C GLU A 581 28.27 20.89 -10.30
N LEU A 582 29.43 21.52 -10.52
CA LEU A 582 30.29 21.25 -11.68
C LEU A 582 30.79 19.80 -11.68
N GLY A 583 31.24 19.29 -10.53
CA GLY A 583 31.65 17.89 -10.38
C GLY A 583 30.51 16.91 -10.67
N LEU A 584 29.30 17.18 -10.17
CA LEU A 584 28.12 16.37 -10.46
C LEU A 584 27.71 16.40 -11.92
N LEU A 585 27.76 17.57 -12.55
CA LEU A 585 27.46 17.73 -13.98
C LEU A 585 28.43 16.92 -14.84
N LYS A 586 29.74 17.00 -14.54
CA LYS A 586 30.78 16.26 -15.26
C LYS A 586 30.65 14.74 -15.07
N ARG A 587 30.31 14.28 -13.87
CA ARG A 587 29.95 12.88 -13.61
C ARG A 587 28.77 12.42 -14.47
N ARG A 588 27.72 13.24 -14.59
CA ARG A 588 26.55 12.92 -15.42
C ARG A 588 26.94 12.81 -16.89
N GLN A 589 27.67 13.81 -17.41
CA GLN A 589 28.18 13.82 -18.78
C GLN A 589 29.00 12.55 -19.08
N TRP A 590 29.88 12.15 -18.16
CA TRP A 590 30.65 10.91 -18.24
C TRP A 590 29.75 9.67 -18.29
N SER A 591 28.76 9.57 -17.39
CA SER A 591 27.86 8.41 -17.31
C SER A 591 26.97 8.23 -18.55
N GLN A 592 26.67 9.34 -19.25
CA GLN A 592 25.87 9.34 -20.47
C GLN A 592 26.70 9.07 -21.73
N GLN A 593 28.05 9.10 -21.66
CA GLN A 593 28.87 8.77 -22.81
C GLN A 593 28.82 7.28 -23.13
N ASP A 594 28.54 7.01 -24.40
CA ASP A 594 28.58 5.69 -25.01
C ASP A 594 30.03 5.13 -25.03
N GLU A 595 30.14 3.80 -25.01
CA GLU A 595 31.41 3.09 -25.10
C GLU A 595 32.07 3.25 -26.47
N SER A 596 31.34 3.70 -27.49
CA SER A 596 31.88 3.99 -28.82
C SER A 596 32.92 5.13 -28.84
N ASN A 597 32.92 6.02 -27.83
CA ASN A 597 33.90 7.11 -27.71
C ASN A 597 34.70 7.02 -26.40
N LEU A 598 35.51 5.96 -26.29
CA LEU A 598 36.33 5.69 -25.11
C LEU A 598 37.28 6.84 -24.75
N GLU A 599 37.84 7.54 -25.74
CA GLU A 599 38.77 8.66 -25.48
C GLU A 599 38.06 9.82 -24.77
N LEU A 600 36.88 10.23 -25.27
CA LEU A 600 36.08 11.27 -24.63
C LEU A 600 35.60 10.83 -23.24
N LYS A 601 35.16 9.58 -23.10
CA LYS A 601 34.72 9.03 -21.81
C LYS A 601 35.87 9.01 -20.79
N LYS A 602 37.08 8.61 -21.18
CA LYS A 602 38.29 8.67 -20.34
C LYS A 602 38.64 10.11 -19.95
N LYS A 603 38.55 11.05 -20.91
CA LYS A 603 38.78 12.47 -20.65
C LYS A 603 37.79 13.03 -19.63
N LEU A 604 36.50 12.77 -19.80
CA LEU A 604 35.46 13.23 -18.86
C LEU A 604 35.60 12.58 -17.48
N LEU A 605 36.02 11.32 -17.41
CA LEU A 605 36.34 10.66 -16.14
C LEU A 605 37.51 11.37 -15.43
N ALA A 606 38.60 11.62 -16.14
CA ALA A 606 39.77 12.32 -15.59
C ALA A 606 39.40 13.74 -15.13
N GLU A 607 38.63 14.49 -15.93
CA GLU A 607 38.11 15.81 -15.55
C GLU A 607 37.24 15.74 -14.29
N THR A 608 36.32 14.77 -14.22
CA THR A 608 35.44 14.57 -13.06
C THR A 608 36.26 14.29 -11.80
N ARG A 609 37.21 13.33 -11.87
CA ARG A 609 38.07 12.99 -10.74
C ARG A 609 38.96 14.17 -10.31
N ALA A 610 39.48 14.94 -11.26
CA ALA A 610 40.28 16.14 -10.97
C ALA A 610 39.46 17.21 -10.25
N ILE A 611 38.23 17.47 -10.70
CA ILE A 611 37.32 18.45 -10.09
C ILE A 611 36.92 18.02 -8.68
N LEU A 612 36.55 16.75 -8.47
CA LEU A 612 36.14 16.23 -7.16
C LEU A 612 37.32 16.19 -6.17
N THR A 613 38.52 15.79 -6.63
CA THR A 613 39.75 15.87 -5.82
C THR A 613 40.08 17.32 -5.44
N SER A 614 39.97 18.24 -6.40
CA SER A 614 40.17 19.67 -6.15
C SER A 614 39.15 20.22 -5.15
N PHE A 615 37.90 19.75 -5.20
CA PHE A 615 36.87 20.14 -4.24
C PHE A 615 37.27 19.76 -2.81
N ILE A 616 37.67 18.50 -2.58
CA ILE A 616 38.10 18.03 -1.25
C ILE A 616 39.31 18.83 -0.75
N SER A 617 40.26 19.13 -1.64
CA SER A 617 41.45 19.90 -1.28
C SER A 617 41.15 21.36 -0.94
N LEU A 618 40.23 22.01 -1.67
CA LEU A 618 39.88 23.41 -1.45
C LEU A 618 38.92 23.59 -0.26
N TYR A 619 38.05 22.61 -0.02
CA TYR A 619 36.96 22.71 0.95
C TYR A 619 36.87 21.47 1.86
N PRO A 620 37.94 21.11 2.60
CA PRO A 620 37.94 19.89 3.41
C PRO A 620 36.84 19.87 4.49
N GLY A 621 36.45 21.03 5.02
CA GLY A 621 35.36 21.17 5.99
C GLY A 621 33.96 21.37 5.40
N SER A 622 33.78 21.22 4.08
CA SER A 622 32.48 21.41 3.43
C SER A 622 31.45 20.38 3.88
N ILE A 623 30.18 20.81 3.89
CA ILE A 623 29.03 19.92 4.03
C ILE A 623 28.92 18.84 2.94
N PHE A 624 29.63 19.00 1.81
CA PHE A 624 29.62 18.04 0.70
C PHE A 624 30.82 17.10 0.70
N THR A 625 31.83 17.29 1.57
CA THR A 625 33.10 16.55 1.49
C THR A 625 32.90 15.03 1.54
N GLU A 626 32.10 14.52 2.48
CA GLU A 626 31.83 13.08 2.61
C GLU A 626 31.12 12.52 1.36
N GLN A 627 30.16 13.26 0.81
CA GLN A 627 29.46 12.85 -0.40
C GLN A 627 30.39 12.86 -1.61
N VAL A 628 31.23 13.89 -1.75
CA VAL A 628 32.22 13.98 -2.82
C VAL A 628 33.24 12.84 -2.72
N GLN A 629 33.69 12.50 -1.51
CA GLN A 629 34.58 11.36 -1.28
C GLN A 629 33.93 10.06 -1.72
N LYS A 630 32.69 9.80 -1.29
CA LYS A 630 31.94 8.61 -1.71
C LYS A 630 31.78 8.53 -3.23
N ILE A 631 31.45 9.65 -3.88
CA ILE A 631 31.35 9.71 -5.34
C ILE A 631 32.70 9.39 -5.99
N LEU A 632 33.79 9.92 -5.46
CA LEU A 632 35.14 9.69 -5.98
C LEU A 632 35.58 8.22 -5.83
N ASP A 633 35.22 7.58 -4.72
CA ASP A 633 35.48 6.17 -4.43
C ASP A 633 34.66 5.24 -5.34
N ASP A 634 33.42 5.63 -5.67
CA ASP A 634 32.55 4.90 -6.59
C ASP A 634 32.97 5.04 -8.08
N LEU A 635 33.81 6.02 -8.41
CA LEU A 635 34.31 6.22 -9.78
C LEU A 635 35.46 5.26 -10.11
N PRO A 636 35.50 4.69 -11.32
CA PRO A 636 36.61 3.83 -11.72
C PRO A 636 37.95 4.56 -11.65
N VAL A 637 39.01 3.80 -11.36
CA VAL A 637 40.38 4.28 -11.44
C VAL A 637 40.72 4.48 -12.91
N ALA A 638 41.29 5.64 -13.27
CA ALA A 638 41.76 5.87 -14.62
C ALA A 638 43.04 5.07 -14.83
N ASP A 639 42.99 4.11 -15.75
CA ASP A 639 44.16 3.34 -16.23
C ASP A 639 45.16 4.22 -16.99
#